data_AF-A0A2H9TF51-F1
#
_entry.id   AF-A0A2H9TF51-F1
#
_cell.length_a   1.000
_cell.length_b   1.000
_cell.length_c   1.000
_cell.angle_alpha   90.00
_cell.angle_beta   90.00
_cell.angle_gamma   90.00
#
_symmetry.space_group_name_H-M   'P 1'
#
loop_
_entity.id
_entity.type
_entity.pdbx_description
1 polymer ?
#
loop_
_entity_poly.entity_id
_entity_poly.type
_entity_poly.pdbx_seq_one_letter_code
_entity_poly.pdbx_strand_id
1 'polypeptide(L)'
;MNRFGLLRKLIEGKELTFNEANTLEKTSPNSSFPFKYIIVEKLKEQGANAEIYLTKSKNPRIAKLGYEKTLLNGYKIQREFKKRGVKVANPRGMFRVYNPNLKRFFTAFVMEYAKGENLSKIELENPEFEIVQKKLEKEIKKMKKLGYKSYYARSKYLDESFFGLKLENILYDKATGRITLLDFDFDKLDTKKLYTNENGGNNR
;
A
#
# COMPACT_ATOMS: atom_id res chain seq x y z
N MET A 1 24.56 -19.85 8.74
CA MET A 1 24.39 -18.45 9.19
C MET A 1 23.56 -18.46 10.48
N ASN A 2 23.95 -17.72 11.52
CA ASN A 2 23.22 -17.71 12.79
C ASN A 2 21.99 -16.79 12.74
N ARG A 3 21.10 -16.90 13.75
CA ARG A 3 19.86 -16.11 13.85
C ARG A 3 20.11 -14.60 13.71
N PHE A 4 21.15 -14.07 14.35
CA PHE A 4 21.49 -12.65 14.27
C PHE A 4 21.86 -12.21 12.84
N GLY A 5 22.66 -13.00 12.12
CA GLY A 5 23.02 -12.73 10.73
C GLY A 5 21.79 -12.70 9.80
N LEU A 6 20.82 -13.58 10.04
CA LEU A 6 19.57 -13.61 9.27
C LEU A 6 18.69 -12.39 9.52
N LEU A 7 18.57 -11.95 10.78
CA LEU A 7 17.85 -10.71 11.11
C LEU A 7 18.53 -9.49 10.48
N ARG A 8 19.86 -9.43 10.49
CA ARG A 8 20.62 -8.38 9.82
C ARG A 8 20.36 -8.37 8.30
N LYS A 9 20.33 -9.53 7.66
CA LYS A 9 19.99 -9.67 6.23
C LYS A 9 18.61 -9.08 5.92
N LEU A 10 17.61 -9.36 6.76
CA LEU A 10 16.27 -8.76 6.64
C LEU A 10 16.27 -7.24 6.84
N ILE A 11 17.04 -6.71 7.80
CA ILE A 11 17.20 -5.26 8.03
C ILE A 11 17.85 -4.57 6.82
N GLU A 12 18.79 -5.23 6.17
CA GLU A 12 19.42 -4.77 4.93
C GLU A 12 18.48 -4.87 3.71
N GLY A 13 17.26 -5.40 3.89
CA GLY A 13 16.29 -5.58 2.82
C GLY A 13 16.68 -6.69 1.83
N LYS A 14 17.51 -7.64 2.25
CA LYS A 14 17.88 -8.82 1.47
C LYS A 14 16.88 -9.96 1.71
N GLU A 15 16.68 -10.79 0.70
CA GLU A 15 15.79 -11.93 0.75
C GLU A 15 16.45 -13.12 1.43
N LEU A 16 15.69 -13.84 2.25
CA LEU A 16 16.09 -15.11 2.81
C LEU A 16 15.70 -16.24 1.87
N THR A 17 16.55 -17.26 1.77
CA THR A 17 16.14 -18.56 1.22
C THR A 17 15.16 -19.24 2.16
N PHE A 18 14.50 -20.29 1.68
CA PHE A 18 13.62 -21.10 2.52
C PHE A 18 14.34 -21.68 3.75
N ASN A 19 15.53 -22.25 3.57
CA ASN A 19 16.32 -22.83 4.69
C ASN A 19 16.72 -21.77 5.72
N GLU A 20 17.07 -20.57 5.26
CA GLU A 20 17.35 -19.42 6.12
C GLU A 20 16.09 -18.99 6.90
N ALA A 21 14.94 -18.89 6.23
CA ALA A 21 13.67 -18.57 6.90
C ALA A 21 13.28 -19.64 7.93
N ASN A 22 13.47 -20.92 7.61
CA ASN A 22 13.22 -22.05 8.51
C ASN A 22 14.07 -22.01 9.79
N THR A 23 15.23 -21.38 9.74
CA THR A 23 16.08 -21.16 10.92
C THR A 23 15.48 -20.11 11.86
N LEU A 24 14.68 -19.16 11.35
CA LEU A 24 14.02 -18.13 12.14
C LEU A 24 12.68 -18.58 12.73
N GLU A 25 11.92 -19.36 11.95
CA GLU A 25 10.62 -19.93 12.28
C GLU A 25 10.42 -21.18 11.41
N LYS A 26 9.99 -22.31 11.99
CA LYS A 26 9.56 -23.47 11.21
C LYS A 26 8.41 -23.05 10.28
N THR A 27 8.67 -23.01 8.99
CA THR A 27 7.74 -22.55 7.97
C THR A 27 7.56 -23.59 6.87
N SER A 28 6.45 -23.50 6.15
CA SER A 28 6.15 -24.47 5.07
C SER A 28 6.96 -24.14 3.81
N PRO A 29 7.52 -25.14 3.12
CA PRO A 29 8.24 -24.95 1.85
C PRO A 29 7.38 -24.34 0.74
N ASN A 30 6.05 -24.38 0.90
CA ASN A 30 5.11 -23.93 -0.13
C ASN A 30 4.72 -22.44 -0.02
N SER A 31 5.54 -21.60 0.62
CA SER A 31 5.28 -20.16 0.65
C SER A 31 5.39 -19.55 -0.75
N SER A 32 4.28 -18.99 -1.26
CA SER A 32 4.22 -18.36 -2.57
C SER A 32 4.91 -16.99 -2.64
N PHE A 33 5.41 -16.47 -1.52
CA PHE A 33 6.00 -15.13 -1.44
C PHE A 33 7.43 -15.14 -0.87
N PRO A 34 8.32 -14.24 -1.34
CA PRO A 34 9.69 -14.15 -0.84
C PRO A 34 9.77 -13.74 0.64
N PHE A 35 10.72 -14.31 1.37
CA PHE A 35 11.00 -13.95 2.76
C PHE A 35 11.89 -12.71 2.82
N LYS A 36 11.29 -11.58 3.19
CA LYS A 36 11.96 -10.27 3.13
C LYS A 36 11.38 -9.33 4.16
N TYR A 37 12.23 -8.42 4.64
CA TYR A 37 11.91 -7.41 5.65
C TYR A 37 11.62 -7.97 7.05
N ILE A 38 11.78 -7.08 8.01
CA ILE A 38 11.43 -7.26 9.41
C ILE A 38 10.49 -6.12 9.81
N ILE A 39 9.40 -6.43 10.50
CA ILE A 39 8.45 -5.46 11.04
C ILE A 39 8.68 -5.29 12.54
N VAL A 40 8.63 -4.07 13.04
CA VAL A 40 8.94 -3.79 14.46
C VAL A 40 7.94 -2.89 15.14
N GLU A 41 7.36 -1.93 14.42
CA GLU A 41 6.51 -0.89 14.97
C GLU A 41 5.15 -0.93 14.28
N LYS A 42 4.09 -1.05 15.06
CA LYS A 42 2.72 -0.97 14.57
C LYS A 42 2.33 0.50 14.51
N LEU A 43 2.04 1.01 13.31
CA LEU A 43 1.74 2.44 13.08
C LEU A 43 0.25 2.76 13.24
N LYS A 44 -0.61 1.83 12.84
CA LYS A 44 -2.06 2.00 12.90
C LYS A 44 -2.78 0.65 12.85
N GLU A 45 -3.91 0.56 13.54
CA GLU A 45 -4.99 -0.37 13.21
C GLU A 45 -5.93 0.32 12.22
N GLN A 46 -5.94 -0.10 10.95
CA GLN A 46 -6.89 0.44 9.99
C GLN A 46 -8.13 -0.47 9.96
N GLY A 47 -9.08 -0.17 10.84
CA GLY A 47 -10.38 -0.87 10.90
C GLY A 47 -10.27 -2.39 11.10
N ALA A 48 -11.39 -3.09 10.92
CA ALA A 48 -11.57 -4.47 11.35
C ALA A 48 -10.62 -5.53 10.75
N ASN A 49 -9.86 -5.25 9.68
CA ASN A 49 -9.29 -6.31 8.83
C ASN A 49 -7.82 -6.16 8.42
N ALA A 50 -7.11 -5.10 8.81
CA ALA A 50 -5.69 -4.96 8.47
C ALA A 50 -4.85 -4.17 9.48
N GLU A 51 -3.64 -4.66 9.72
CA GLU A 51 -2.64 -4.01 10.57
C GLU A 51 -1.53 -3.39 9.72
N ILE A 52 -1.08 -2.18 10.10
CA ILE A 52 -0.04 -1.45 9.39
C ILE A 52 1.21 -1.39 10.24
N TYR A 53 2.33 -1.87 9.70
CA TYR A 53 3.63 -1.86 10.37
C TYR A 53 4.69 -1.10 9.58
N LEU A 54 5.62 -0.49 10.31
CA LEU A 54 6.88 0.00 9.75
C LEU A 54 7.91 -1.14 9.72
N THR A 55 8.59 -1.28 8.58
CA THR A 55 9.73 -2.21 8.48
C THR A 55 10.98 -1.57 9.08
N LYS A 56 11.77 -2.35 9.83
CA LYS A 56 13.11 -1.92 10.28
C LYS A 56 14.13 -2.10 9.17
N SER A 57 14.53 -1.00 8.53
CA SER A 57 15.60 -0.99 7.52
C SER A 57 16.17 0.41 7.35
N LYS A 58 17.28 0.55 6.60
CA LYS A 58 17.81 1.89 6.21
C LYS A 58 16.83 2.67 5.33
N ASN A 59 15.93 1.98 4.63
CA ASN A 59 14.92 2.56 3.75
C ASN A 59 13.54 2.04 4.17
N PRO A 60 12.94 2.61 5.23
CA PRO A 60 11.71 2.10 5.81
C PRO A 60 10.58 1.98 4.79
N ARG A 61 9.75 0.96 5.01
CA ARG A 61 8.60 0.60 4.19
C ARG A 61 7.40 0.40 5.09
N ILE A 62 6.22 0.47 4.49
CA ILE A 62 4.99 0.04 5.12
C ILE A 62 4.72 -1.42 4.76
N ALA A 63 4.42 -2.23 5.77
CA ALA A 63 3.91 -3.58 5.61
C ALA A 63 2.46 -3.64 6.10
N LYS A 64 1.52 -3.90 5.19
CA LYS A 64 0.11 -4.15 5.51
C LYS A 64 -0.11 -5.65 5.69
N LEU A 65 -0.54 -6.05 6.88
CA LEU A 65 -0.88 -7.42 7.25
C LEU A 65 -2.41 -7.56 7.30
N GLY A 66 -2.93 -8.75 6.99
CA GLY A 66 -4.36 -9.02 6.91
C GLY A 66 -4.65 -10.27 6.10
N TYR A 67 -5.89 -10.42 5.64
CA TYR A 67 -6.28 -11.57 4.81
C TYR A 67 -5.59 -11.55 3.45
N GLU A 68 -4.93 -12.65 3.07
CA GLU A 68 -4.03 -12.71 1.91
C GLU A 68 -4.71 -12.31 0.59
N LYS A 69 -5.95 -12.77 0.34
CA LYS A 69 -6.70 -12.41 -0.86
C LYS A 69 -6.92 -10.89 -0.95
N THR A 70 -7.23 -10.26 0.18
CA THR A 70 -7.44 -8.81 0.28
C THR A 70 -6.14 -8.05 0.02
N LEU A 71 -5.03 -8.51 0.61
CA LEU A 71 -3.71 -7.91 0.40
C LEU A 71 -3.26 -8.02 -1.06
N LEU A 72 -3.42 -9.20 -1.68
CA LEU A 72 -3.05 -9.44 -3.07
C LEU A 72 -3.85 -8.56 -4.03
N ASN A 73 -5.15 -8.40 -3.78
CA ASN A 73 -6.01 -7.51 -4.53
C ASN A 73 -5.58 -6.04 -4.39
N GLY A 74 -5.30 -5.59 -3.15
CA GLY A 74 -4.77 -4.26 -2.89
C GLY A 74 -3.45 -3.99 -3.63
N TYR A 75 -2.52 -4.95 -3.60
CA TYR A 75 -1.27 -4.89 -4.35
C TYR A 75 -1.52 -4.73 -5.86
N LYS A 76 -2.38 -5.57 -6.45
CA LYS A 76 -2.70 -5.53 -7.89
C LYS A 76 -3.25 -4.17 -8.30
N ILE A 77 -4.26 -3.65 -7.59
CA ILE A 77 -4.86 -2.35 -7.88
C ILE A 77 -3.82 -1.24 -7.80
N GLN A 78 -3.10 -1.16 -6.69
CA GLN A 78 -2.14 -0.09 -6.46
C GLN A 78 -1.01 -0.13 -7.48
N ARG A 79 -0.60 -1.33 -7.92
CA ARG A 79 0.36 -1.51 -9.02
C ARG A 79 -0.16 -0.96 -10.33
N GLU A 80 -1.40 -1.26 -10.69
CA GLU A 80 -2.01 -0.75 -11.94
C GLU A 80 -2.20 0.78 -11.89
N PHE A 81 -2.65 1.33 -10.76
CA PHE A 81 -2.71 2.77 -10.55
C PHE A 81 -1.34 3.42 -10.69
N LYS A 82 -0.30 2.83 -10.10
CA LYS A 82 1.07 3.33 -10.22
C LYS A 82 1.57 3.35 -11.66
N LYS A 83 1.39 2.23 -12.40
CA LYS A 83 1.77 2.12 -13.82
C LYS A 83 1.12 3.19 -14.68
N ARG A 84 -0.11 3.59 -14.33
CA ARG A 84 -0.91 4.59 -15.06
C ARG A 84 -0.69 6.02 -14.56
N GLY A 85 0.31 6.24 -13.72
CA GLY A 85 0.71 7.57 -13.25
C GLY A 85 -0.21 8.17 -12.20
N VAL A 86 -1.05 7.37 -11.54
CA VAL A 86 -1.80 7.81 -10.36
C VAL A 86 -0.81 7.99 -9.20
N LYS A 87 -0.97 9.05 -8.42
CA LYS A 87 -0.13 9.36 -7.25
C LYS A 87 -0.45 8.47 -6.05
N VAL A 88 -0.19 7.18 -6.18
CA VAL A 88 -0.29 6.20 -5.10
C VAL A 88 1.08 5.90 -4.48
N ALA A 89 1.10 5.40 -3.25
CA ALA A 89 2.33 4.89 -2.66
C ALA A 89 2.88 3.75 -3.53
N ASN A 90 4.18 3.76 -3.83
CA ASN A 90 4.81 2.78 -4.69
C ASN A 90 4.68 1.35 -4.11
N PRO A 91 3.94 0.44 -4.77
CA PRO A 91 3.82 -0.93 -4.31
C PRO A 91 5.14 -1.69 -4.55
N ARG A 92 5.63 -2.40 -3.54
CA ARG A 92 6.84 -3.23 -3.66
C ARG A 92 6.53 -4.69 -3.96
N GLY A 93 5.40 -5.20 -3.48
CA GLY A 93 4.98 -6.57 -3.72
C GLY A 93 4.42 -7.26 -2.48
N MET A 94 4.13 -8.54 -2.64
CA MET A 94 3.72 -9.44 -1.58
C MET A 94 4.96 -10.15 -1.01
N PHE A 95 5.12 -10.17 0.30
CA PHE A 95 6.29 -10.74 0.98
C PHE A 95 5.88 -11.50 2.25
N ARG A 96 6.75 -12.39 2.70
CA ARG A 96 6.76 -12.92 4.05
C ARG A 96 7.64 -12.04 4.92
N VAL A 97 7.04 -11.24 5.80
CA VAL A 97 7.75 -10.31 6.69
C VAL A 97 7.90 -10.90 8.08
N TYR A 98 9.08 -10.75 8.69
CA TYR A 98 9.36 -11.33 10.00
C TYR A 98 8.95 -10.38 11.13
N ASN A 99 8.20 -10.87 12.11
CA ASN A 99 7.98 -10.17 13.37
C ASN A 99 8.89 -10.78 14.46
N PRO A 100 9.87 -10.03 15.00
CA PRO A 100 10.81 -10.56 15.98
C PRO A 100 10.17 -10.79 17.36
N ASN A 101 9.11 -10.05 17.70
CA ASN A 101 8.41 -10.17 18.97
C ASN A 101 7.58 -11.46 18.99
N LEU A 102 6.87 -11.73 17.90
CA LEU A 102 6.06 -12.95 17.73
C LEU A 102 6.85 -14.13 17.18
N LYS A 103 8.12 -13.91 16.82
CA LYS A 103 9.06 -14.88 16.25
C LYS A 103 8.52 -15.64 15.02
N ARG A 104 7.71 -14.97 14.19
CA ARG A 104 7.04 -15.60 13.04
C ARG A 104 6.95 -14.68 11.82
N PHE A 105 6.76 -15.30 10.66
CA PHE A 105 6.49 -14.67 9.38
C PHE A 105 5.00 -14.46 9.16
N PHE A 106 4.68 -13.32 8.54
CA PHE A 106 3.34 -12.97 8.08
C PHE A 106 3.36 -12.65 6.60
N THR A 107 2.29 -13.01 5.89
CA THR A 107 2.07 -12.49 4.54
C THR A 107 1.72 -11.01 4.65
N ALA A 108 2.42 -10.17 3.90
CA ALA A 108 2.20 -8.72 3.89
C ALA A 108 2.28 -8.16 2.48
N PHE A 109 1.43 -7.16 2.22
CA PHE A 109 1.61 -6.25 1.10
C PHE A 109 2.55 -5.12 1.54
N VAL A 110 3.75 -5.07 0.94
CA VAL A 110 4.75 -4.05 1.26
C VAL A 110 4.73 -2.92 0.23
N MET A 111 4.79 -1.69 0.70
CA MET A 111 4.81 -0.47 -0.12
C MET A 111 5.81 0.56 0.42
N GLU A 112 6.11 1.59 -0.35
CA GLU A 112 6.95 2.68 0.13
C GLU A 112 6.34 3.37 1.35
N TYR A 113 7.21 3.79 2.28
CA TYR A 113 6.82 4.75 3.30
C TYR A 113 6.69 6.12 2.64
N ALA A 114 5.45 6.56 2.44
CA ALA A 114 5.15 7.88 1.90
C ALA A 114 5.19 8.91 3.03
N LYS A 115 5.91 10.01 2.79
CA LYS A 115 5.92 11.17 3.70
C LYS A 115 4.60 11.95 3.59
N GLY A 116 4.31 12.71 4.63
CA GLY A 116 3.14 13.57 4.71
C GLY A 116 2.23 13.17 5.87
N GLU A 117 1.25 14.02 6.13
CA GLU A 117 0.23 13.80 7.13
C GLU A 117 -1.09 13.43 6.45
N ASN A 118 -1.95 12.70 7.16
CA ASN A 118 -3.29 12.40 6.66
C ASN A 118 -4.08 13.69 6.50
N LEU A 119 -4.77 13.89 5.37
CA LEU A 119 -5.63 15.07 5.18
C LEU A 119 -6.70 15.21 6.28
N SER A 120 -7.14 14.11 6.89
CA SER A 120 -8.08 14.15 8.03
C SER A 120 -7.51 14.81 9.30
N LYS A 121 -6.20 15.09 9.35
CA LYS A 121 -5.50 15.69 10.48
C LYS A 121 -4.88 17.05 10.16
N ILE A 122 -5.01 17.51 8.92
CA ILE A 122 -4.38 18.74 8.46
C ILE A 122 -5.46 19.82 8.34
N GLU A 123 -5.22 20.96 9.00
CA GLU A 123 -5.90 22.20 8.66
C GLU A 123 -5.19 22.84 7.45
N LEU A 124 -5.97 23.09 6.40
CA LEU A 124 -5.52 23.73 5.16
C LEU A 124 -6.19 25.10 5.05
N GLU A 125 -5.39 26.14 4.83
CA GLU A 125 -5.89 27.49 4.56
C GLU A 125 -6.29 27.65 3.08
N ASN A 126 -7.14 28.63 2.76
CA ASN A 126 -7.40 29.06 1.38
C ASN A 126 -6.24 30.00 0.96
N PRO A 127 -5.19 29.49 0.28
CA PRO A 127 -5.33 28.83 -1.02
C PRO A 127 -4.78 27.39 -1.12
N GLU A 128 -4.14 26.87 -0.08
CA GLU A 128 -3.54 25.53 -0.06
C GLU A 128 -4.60 24.45 -0.30
N PHE A 129 -5.78 24.63 0.29
CA PHE A 129 -6.94 23.75 0.11
C PHE A 129 -7.33 23.58 -1.37
N GLU A 130 -7.47 24.68 -2.11
CA GLU A 130 -7.84 24.62 -3.53
C GLU A 130 -6.80 23.88 -4.38
N ILE A 131 -5.52 24.05 -4.04
CA ILE A 131 -4.42 23.37 -4.72
C ILE A 131 -4.51 21.86 -4.47
N VAL A 132 -4.75 21.45 -3.22
CA VAL A 132 -4.92 20.04 -2.85
C VAL A 132 -6.14 19.45 -3.57
N GLN A 133 -7.27 20.16 -3.57
CA GLN A 133 -8.49 19.73 -4.25
C GLN A 133 -8.26 19.51 -5.74
N LYS A 134 -7.68 20.47 -6.46
CA LYS A 134 -7.36 20.34 -7.90
C LYS A 134 -6.43 19.16 -8.19
N LYS A 135 -5.44 18.92 -7.32
CA LYS A 135 -4.55 17.75 -7.44
C LYS A 135 -5.32 16.44 -7.26
N LEU A 136 -6.20 16.35 -6.25
CA LEU A 136 -7.02 15.16 -6.02
C LEU A 136 -7.95 14.86 -7.19
N GLU A 137 -8.67 15.87 -7.69
CA GLU A 137 -9.57 15.74 -8.85
C GLU A 137 -8.84 15.17 -10.08
N LYS A 138 -7.60 15.62 -10.32
CA LYS A 138 -6.76 15.11 -11.41
C LYS A 138 -6.44 13.62 -11.24
N GLU A 139 -6.10 13.18 -10.03
CA GLU A 139 -5.79 11.77 -9.76
C GLU A 139 -7.04 10.89 -9.82
N ILE A 140 -8.19 11.38 -9.33
CA ILE A 140 -9.48 10.71 -9.42
C ILE A 140 -9.90 10.54 -10.88
N LYS A 141 -9.72 11.56 -11.72
CA LYS A 141 -10.01 11.46 -13.16
C LYS A 141 -9.20 10.35 -13.82
N LYS A 142 -7.94 10.13 -13.40
CA LYS A 142 -7.13 8.99 -13.87
C LYS A 142 -7.70 7.67 -13.37
N MET A 143 -8.03 7.55 -12.08
CA MET A 143 -8.60 6.32 -11.50
C MET A 143 -9.92 5.92 -12.17
N LYS A 144 -10.80 6.89 -12.45
CA LYS A 144 -12.08 6.66 -13.16
C LYS A 144 -11.87 6.11 -14.57
N LYS A 145 -10.88 6.63 -15.32
CA LYS A 145 -10.52 6.09 -16.65
C LYS A 145 -10.07 4.63 -16.61
N LEU A 146 -9.60 4.17 -15.44
CA LEU A 146 -9.18 2.78 -15.22
C LEU A 146 -10.31 1.88 -14.71
N GLY A 147 -11.54 2.39 -14.62
CA GLY A 147 -12.70 1.60 -14.19
C GLY A 147 -12.94 1.60 -12.68
N TYR A 148 -12.26 2.45 -11.90
CA TYR A 148 -12.62 2.65 -10.49
C TYR A 148 -13.96 3.39 -10.41
N LYS A 149 -14.97 2.71 -9.86
CA LYS A 149 -16.32 3.24 -9.67
C LYS A 149 -16.35 4.05 -8.39
N SER A 150 -16.90 5.25 -8.47
CA SER A 150 -17.18 6.06 -7.30
C SER A 150 -18.64 5.94 -6.91
N TYR A 151 -18.90 5.57 -5.66
CA TYR A 151 -20.20 5.81 -5.03
C TYR A 151 -20.13 7.16 -4.33
N TYR A 152 -21.07 8.05 -4.62
CA TYR A 152 -21.17 9.40 -4.07
C TYR A 152 -22.08 9.37 -2.83
N ALA A 153 -21.64 9.92 -1.71
CA ALA A 153 -22.52 10.69 -0.82
C ALA A 153 -22.25 12.19 -1.06
N ARG A 154 -23.21 13.07 -0.75
CA ARG A 154 -23.13 14.55 -0.90
C ARG A 154 -23.00 15.23 0.47
N SER A 155 -22.10 16.22 0.59
CA SER A 155 -21.81 17.09 1.72
C SER A 155 -20.99 18.28 1.23
N LYS A 156 -21.18 19.40 1.92
CA LYS A 156 -21.00 20.77 1.44
C LYS A 156 -19.55 21.29 1.56
N TYR A 157 -18.61 20.52 2.14
CA TYR A 157 -17.26 21.02 2.48
C TYR A 157 -16.10 20.03 2.22
N LEU A 158 -16.26 19.11 1.27
CA LEU A 158 -15.59 17.80 1.10
C LEU A 158 -16.35 16.70 1.85
N ASP A 159 -17.25 16.03 1.12
CA ASP A 159 -17.80 14.74 1.55
C ASP A 159 -16.70 13.81 2.05
N GLU A 160 -16.91 13.25 3.24
CA GLU A 160 -16.12 12.16 3.83
C GLU A 160 -16.14 10.85 3.01
N SER A 161 -16.60 10.91 1.76
CA SER A 161 -16.48 9.87 0.76
C SER A 161 -16.13 10.45 -0.60
N PHE A 162 -15.01 11.17 -0.69
CA PHE A 162 -14.45 11.57 -1.98
C PHE A 162 -14.08 10.29 -2.76
N PHE A 163 -15.02 9.82 -3.59
CA PHE A 163 -14.85 8.70 -4.52
C PHE A 163 -14.52 7.36 -3.84
N GLY A 164 -14.91 7.18 -2.56
CA GLY A 164 -14.54 6.01 -1.77
C GLY A 164 -13.12 6.04 -1.21
N LEU A 165 -12.41 7.17 -1.33
CA LEU A 165 -11.16 7.43 -0.61
C LEU A 165 -11.49 8.25 0.64
N LYS A 166 -11.14 7.71 1.80
CA LYS A 166 -11.26 8.44 3.05
C LYS A 166 -10.12 9.45 3.17
N LEU A 167 -10.36 10.60 3.81
CA LEU A 167 -9.30 11.60 4.05
C LEU A 167 -8.11 11.02 4.85
N GLU A 168 -8.37 10.02 5.70
CA GLU A 168 -7.33 9.26 6.41
C GLU A 168 -6.44 8.38 5.53
N ASN A 169 -6.82 8.18 4.26
CA ASN A 169 -6.09 7.40 3.26
C ASN A 169 -5.42 8.31 2.22
N ILE A 170 -5.36 9.61 2.48
CA ILE A 170 -4.70 10.60 1.62
C ILE A 170 -3.61 11.28 2.44
N LEU A 171 -2.36 11.04 2.06
CA LEU A 171 -1.22 11.75 2.63
C LEU A 171 -0.94 13.02 1.83
N TYR A 172 -0.70 14.11 2.55
CA TYR A 172 -0.25 15.37 1.99
C TYR A 172 1.05 15.81 2.65
N ASP A 173 2.07 16.01 1.83
CA ASP A 173 3.36 16.54 2.23
C ASP A 173 3.41 18.05 1.93
N LYS A 174 3.22 18.87 2.96
CA LYS A 174 3.22 20.35 2.86
C LYS A 174 4.51 20.88 2.24
N ALA A 175 5.66 20.29 2.59
CA ALA A 175 6.96 20.77 2.12
C ALA A 175 7.14 20.62 0.61
N THR A 176 6.55 19.58 0.01
CA THR A 176 6.66 19.31 -1.44
C THR A 176 5.36 19.56 -2.19
N GLY A 177 4.27 19.86 -1.48
CA GLY A 177 2.91 19.89 -2.01
C GLY A 177 2.46 18.55 -2.61
N ARG A 178 3.10 17.43 -2.27
CA ARG A 178 2.79 16.12 -2.87
C ARG A 178 1.60 15.48 -2.18
N ILE A 179 0.66 14.97 -2.97
CA ILE A 179 -0.38 14.05 -2.51
C ILE A 179 0.04 12.60 -2.77
N THR A 180 -0.29 11.71 -1.84
CA THR A 180 -0.13 10.26 -2.00
C THR A 180 -1.40 9.55 -1.53
N LEU A 181 -2.04 8.84 -2.46
CA LEU A 181 -3.24 8.04 -2.18
C LEU A 181 -2.83 6.66 -1.65
N LEU A 182 -3.52 6.24 -0.60
CA LEU A 182 -3.36 4.95 0.06
C LEU A 182 -4.68 4.18 0.02
N ASP A 183 -4.60 2.88 0.33
CA ASP A 183 -5.72 2.04 0.76
C ASP A 183 -7.02 2.18 -0.03
N PHE A 184 -7.14 1.36 -1.09
CA PHE A 184 -8.23 1.37 -2.05
C PHE A 184 -9.23 0.24 -1.80
N ASP A 185 -10.52 0.56 -1.84
CA ASP A 185 -11.59 -0.44 -1.72
C ASP A 185 -11.71 -1.24 -3.03
N PHE A 186 -11.44 -2.54 -2.96
CA PHE A 186 -11.49 -3.43 -4.13
C PHE A 186 -12.89 -3.56 -4.71
N ASP A 187 -13.93 -3.57 -3.88
CA ASP A 187 -15.33 -3.76 -4.30
C ASP A 187 -15.83 -2.61 -5.19
N LYS A 188 -15.08 -1.51 -5.24
CA LYS A 188 -15.35 -0.34 -6.06
C LYS A 188 -14.64 -0.40 -7.42
N LEU A 189 -13.90 -1.45 -7.74
CA LEU A 189 -13.17 -1.58 -9.01
C LEU A 189 -13.96 -2.41 -10.04
N ASP A 190 -14.21 -1.85 -11.22
CA ASP A 190 -14.67 -2.64 -12.37
C ASP A 190 -13.51 -3.42 -12.99
N THR A 191 -13.27 -4.62 -12.46
CA THR A 191 -12.15 -5.48 -12.86
C THR A 191 -12.14 -5.80 -14.36
N LYS A 192 -13.30 -5.80 -15.04
CA LYS A 192 -13.37 -6.04 -16.49
C LYS A 192 -12.63 -4.99 -17.30
N LYS A 193 -12.53 -3.74 -16.84
CA LYS A 193 -11.82 -2.65 -17.55
C LYS A 193 -10.32 -2.59 -17.29
N LEU A 194 -9.84 -3.19 -16.20
CA LEU A 194 -8.40 -3.18 -15.90
C LEU A 194 -7.63 -4.19 -16.74
N TYR A 195 -8.19 -5.37 -16.99
CA TYR A 195 -7.50 -6.48 -17.63
C TYR A 195 -7.75 -6.59 -19.15
N THR A 196 -8.70 -5.83 -19.71
CA THR A 196 -8.96 -5.83 -21.17
C THR A 196 -7.90 -5.13 -22.01
N ASN A 197 -7.06 -4.29 -21.40
CA ASN A 197 -5.98 -3.60 -22.12
C ASN A 197 -4.67 -4.41 -22.22
N GLU A 198 -4.59 -5.60 -21.61
CA GLU A 198 -3.38 -6.45 -21.71
C GLU A 198 -3.42 -7.39 -22.94
N ASN A 199 -4.58 -7.53 -23.63
CA ASN A 199 -4.73 -8.40 -24.81
C ASN A 199 -4.83 -7.64 -26.16
N GLY A 200 -4.55 -6.35 -26.18
CA GLY A 200 -4.64 -5.51 -27.39
C GLY A 200 -3.37 -5.47 -28.27
N GLY A 201 -2.42 -6.39 -28.06
CA GLY A 201 -1.13 -6.40 -28.73
C GLY A 201 -0.72 -7.79 -29.20
N ASN A 202 -1.44 -8.31 -30.19
CA ASN A 202 -0.92 -9.21 -31.23
C ASN A 202 -2.08 -9.54 -32.18
N ASN A 203 -2.16 -8.76 -33.26
CA ASN A 203 -2.69 -9.15 -34.57
C ASN A 203 -2.46 -7.99 -35.53
N ARG A 204 -1.21 -7.85 -35.97
CA ARG A 204 -0.83 -7.39 -37.30
C ARG A 204 0.44 -8.12 -37.71
#